data_AF-A0A529L4Q3-F1
#
_entry.id   AF-A0A529L4Q3-F1
#
_cell.length_a   1.000
_cell.length_b   1.000
_cell.length_c   1.000
_cell.angle_alpha   90.00
_cell.angle_beta   90.00
_cell.angle_gamma   90.00
#
_symmetry.space_group_name_H-M   'P 1'
#
loop_
_entity.id
_entity.type
_entity.pdbx_description
1 polymer ?
#
loop_
_entity_poly.entity_id
_entity_poly.type
_entity_poly.pdbx_seq_one_letter_code
_entity_poly.pdbx_strand_id
1 'polypeptide(L)' 'MASPASAYTAYVSNEKDNTMTVVDTVTMQVVKTVDVGQRPRGITISHDGKFIYLCASDDNMIQIIDTQTL' A
#
# COMPACT_ATOMS: atom_id res chain seq x y z
N MET A 1 -14.28 -13.16 -15.76
CA MET A 1 -14.90 -12.16 -14.86
C MET A 1 -13.79 -11.22 -14.42
N ALA A 2 -13.81 -9.96 -14.84
CA ALA A 2 -12.85 -8.98 -14.34
C ALA A 2 -13.24 -8.63 -12.91
N SER A 3 -12.34 -8.81 -11.95
CA SER A 3 -12.52 -8.22 -10.62
C SER A 3 -12.73 -6.72 -10.80
N PRO A 4 -13.66 -6.09 -10.04
CA PRO A 4 -13.83 -4.65 -10.13
C PRO A 4 -12.46 -3.99 -9.92
N ALA A 5 -12.13 -3.03 -10.78
CA ALA A 5 -10.96 -2.19 -10.55
C ALA A 5 -11.07 -1.64 -9.11
N SER A 6 -9.95 -1.62 -8.39
CA SER A 6 -9.80 -1.11 -7.01
C SER A 6 -10.02 0.40 -6.93
N ALA A 7 -11.09 0.89 -7.55
CA ALA A 7 -11.40 2.32 -7.72
C ALA A 7 -11.70 3.04 -6.40
N TYR A 8 -11.68 2.34 -5.27
CA TYR A 8 -11.99 2.85 -3.95
C TYR A 8 -11.08 2.29 -2.84
N THR A 9 -9.78 2.19 -3.11
CA THR A 9 -8.80 1.75 -2.10
C THR A 9 -7.73 2.79 -1.90
N ALA A 10 -7.47 3.15 -0.65
CA ALA A 10 -6.33 3.97 -0.25
C ALA A 10 -5.26 3.11 0.41
N TYR A 11 -4.00 3.39 0.09
CA TYR A 11 -2.83 2.79 0.71
C TYR A 11 -2.11 3.84 1.53
N VAL A 12 -1.95 3.59 2.82
CA VAL A 12 -1.42 4.56 3.79
C VAL A 12 -0.16 3.99 4.41
N SER A 13 0.98 4.63 4.20
CA SER A 13 2.25 4.29 4.86
C SER A 13 2.26 4.80 6.31
N ASN A 14 2.50 3.91 7.28
CA ASN A 14 2.56 4.25 8.69
C ASN A 14 4.02 4.33 9.15
N GLU A 15 4.60 5.53 9.08
CA GLU A 15 6.05 5.76 9.27
C GLU A 15 6.62 5.14 10.56
N LYS A 16 5.92 5.28 11.69
CA LYS A 16 6.43 4.83 13.00
C LYS A 16 6.20 3.35 13.27
N ASP A 17 5.23 2.76 12.59
CA ASP A 17 4.76 1.41 12.87
C ASP A 17 5.37 0.38 11.91
N ASN A 18 6.09 0.82 10.88
CA ASN A 18 6.67 -0.03 9.84
C ASN A 18 5.63 -0.88 9.11
N THR A 19 4.44 -0.32 8.92
CA THR A 19 3.32 -0.98 8.23
C THR A 19 2.73 -0.10 7.14
N MET A 20 1.93 -0.71 6.28
CA MET A 20 1.03 -0.04 5.35
C MET A 20 -0.42 -0.49 5.61
N THR A 21 -1.34 0.45 5.72
CA THR A 21 -2.77 0.18 5.88
C THR A 21 -3.48 0.26 4.53
N VAL A 22 -4.33 -0.71 4.25
CA VAL A 22 -5.27 -0.74 3.13
C VAL A 22 -6.64 -0.29 3.65
N VAL A 23 -7.19 0.77 3.10
CA VAL A 23 -8.47 1.37 3.51
C VAL A 23 -9.47 1.31 2.37
N ASP A 24 -10.67 0.83 2.64
CA ASP A 24 -11.83 0.97 1.75
C ASP A 24 -12.33 2.41 1.86
N THR A 25 -12.30 3.17 0.76
CA THR A 25 -12.63 4.60 0.78
C THR A 25 -14.12 4.88 0.68
N VAL A 26 -14.97 3.87 0.48
CA VAL A 26 -16.44 4.04 0.50
C VAL A 26 -16.95 3.99 1.94
N THR A 27 -16.47 3.02 2.69
CA THR A 27 -16.86 2.75 4.09
C THR A 27 -15.92 3.40 5.11
N MET A 28 -14.76 3.89 4.65
CA MET A 28 -13.68 4.44 5.47
C MET A 28 -13.15 3.44 6.52
N GLN A 29 -13.23 2.14 6.22
CA GLN A 29 -12.78 1.07 7.11
C GLN A 29 -11.41 0.53 6.71
N VAL A 30 -10.65 0.10 7.71
CA VAL A 30 -9.40 -0.65 7.49
C VAL A 30 -9.75 -2.05 7.00
N VAL A 31 -9.20 -2.40 5.84
CA VAL A 31 -9.35 -3.74 5.22
C VAL A 31 -8.19 -4.64 5.61
N LYS A 32 -6.97 -4.08 5.64
CA LYS A 32 -5.74 -4.82 5.97
C LYS A 32 -4.66 -3.92 6.50
N THR A 33 -3.77 -4.48 7.32
CA THR A 33 -2.48 -3.90 7.68
C THR A 33 -1.39 -4.86 7.24
N VAL A 34 -0.36 -4.34 6.59
CA VAL A 34 0.71 -5.11 5.93
C VAL A 34 2.05 -4.66 6.50
N ASP A 35 2.86 -5.60 6.97
CA ASP A 35 4.23 -5.31 7.38
C ASP A 35 5.08 -4.92 6.17
N VAL A 36 5.89 -3.89 6.33
CA VAL A 36 6.80 -3.38 5.30
C VAL A 36 8.16 -3.05 5.91
N GLY A 37 9.10 -2.57 5.07
CA GLY A 37 10.39 -2.08 5.55
C GLY A 37 10.30 -0.88 6.51
N GLN A 38 11.40 -0.60 7.17
CA GLN A 38 11.49 0.41 8.23
C GLN A 38 11.25 1.83 7.72
N ARG A 39 10.47 2.59 8.49
CA ARG A 39 10.19 4.02 8.27
C ARG A 39 9.62 4.33 6.87
N PRO A 40 8.46 3.73 6.51
CA PRO A 40 7.84 3.96 5.21
C PRO A 40 7.29 5.38 5.11
N ARG A 41 7.57 6.08 4.00
CA ARG A 41 7.16 7.49 3.79
C ARG A 41 6.56 7.76 2.42
N GLY A 42 7.40 7.71 1.39
CA GLY A 42 6.97 7.90 0.02
C GLY A 42 6.20 6.66 -0.43
N ILE A 43 4.98 6.86 -0.93
CA ILE A 43 4.17 5.78 -1.51
C ILE A 43 3.53 6.29 -2.79
N THR A 44 3.57 5.47 -3.84
CA THR A 44 2.84 5.71 -5.09
C THR A 44 2.40 4.38 -5.70
N ILE A 45 1.50 4.45 -6.67
CA ILE A 45 0.94 3.29 -7.35
C ILE A 45 1.17 3.41 -8.86
N SER A 46 1.51 2.29 -9.48
CA SER A 46 1.56 2.14 -10.94
C SER A 46 0.24 2.54 -11.60
N HIS A 47 0.31 3.01 -12.85
CA HIS A 47 -0.86 3.49 -13.60
C HIS A 47 -1.95 2.43 -13.77
N ASP A 48 -1.57 1.15 -13.90
CA ASP A 48 -2.50 0.03 -14.01
C ASP A 48 -2.93 -0.54 -12.65
N GLY A 49 -2.47 0.05 -11.55
CA GLY A 49 -2.87 -0.29 -10.19
C GLY A 49 -2.28 -1.58 -9.65
N LYS A 50 -1.37 -2.26 -10.37
CA LYS A 50 -0.87 -3.59 -9.97
C LYS A 50 0.24 -3.55 -8.93
N PHE A 51 1.06 -2.51 -8.99
CA PHE A 51 2.21 -2.35 -8.11
C PHE A 51 2.13 -1.07 -7.29
N ILE A 52 2.40 -1.21 -5.99
CA ILE A 52 2.71 -0.11 -5.08
C ILE A 52 4.23 -0.02 -4.94
N TYR A 53 4.75 1.20 -5.01
CA TYR A 53 6.15 1.52 -4.73
C TYR A 53 6.22 2.26 -3.41
N LEU A 54 6.86 1.64 -2.42
CA LEU A 54 6.96 2.17 -1.06
C LEU A 54 8.44 2.36 -0.69
N CYS A 55 8.80 3.58 -0.30
CA CYS A 55 10.15 3.91 0.13
C CYS A 55 10.31 3.59 1.63
N ALA A 56 11.09 2.55 1.95
CA ALA A 56 11.50 2.19 3.31
C ALA A 56 12.84 2.88 3.63
N SER A 57 12.75 4.04 4.28
CA SER A 57 13.87 4.99 4.36
C SER A 57 15.05 4.46 5.16
N ASP A 58 14.76 3.77 6.28
CA ASP A 58 15.83 3.30 7.18
C ASP A 58 16.44 1.98 6.69
N ASP A 59 15.78 1.30 5.74
CA ASP A 59 16.29 0.09 5.07
C ASP A 59 17.05 0.41 3.76
N ASN A 60 17.09 1.67 3.33
CA ASN A 60 17.70 2.11 2.07
C ASN A 60 17.16 1.37 0.83
N MET A 61 15.85 1.08 0.80
CA MET A 61 15.23 0.33 -0.29
C MET A 61 13.87 0.88 -0.73
N ILE A 62 13.48 0.53 -1.95
CA ILE A 62 12.10 0.65 -2.44
C ILE A 62 11.51 -0.76 -2.43
N GLN A 63 10.43 -0.94 -1.69
CA GLN A 63 9.66 -2.17 -1.69
C GLN A 63 8.56 -2.08 -2.76
N ILE A 64 8.51 -3.09 -3.64
CA ILE A 64 7.48 -3.23 -4.66
C ILE A 64 6.47 -4.26 -4.15
N ILE A 65 5.20 -3.89 -4.07
CA ILE A 65 4.13 -4.72 -3.52
C ILE A 65 3.09 -4.95 -4.61
N ASP A 66 2.77 -6.21 -4.90
CA ASP A 66 1.70 -6.60 -5.83
C ASP A 66 0.34 -6.50 -5.14
N THR A 67 -0.54 -5.64 -5.66
CA THR A 67 -1.86 -5.35 -5.10
C THR A 67 -2.82 -6.54 -5.20
N GLN A 68 -2.57 -7.49 -6.10
CA GLN A 68 -3.38 -8.70 -6.24
C GLN A 68 -3.10 -9.73 -5.15
N THR A 69 -1.98 -9.58 -4.44
CA THR A 69 -1.55 -10.45 -3.34
C THR A 69 -1.81 -9.85 -1.95
N LEU A 70 -2.36 -8.64 -1.92
CA LEU A 70 -2.82 -7.97 -0.70
C LEU A 70 -4.15 -8.53 -0.21
#